data_AF-A0A640XQ11-F1
#
_entry.id   AF-A0A640XQ11-F1
#
_cell.length_a   1.000
_cell.length_b   1.000
_cell.length_c   1.000
_cell.angle_alpha   90.00
_cell.angle_beta   90.00
_cell.angle_gamma   90.00
#
_symmetry.space_group_name_H-M   'P 1'
#
loop_
_entity.id
_entity.type
_entity.pdbx_description
1 polymer ?
#
loop_
_entity_poly.entity_id
_entity_poly.type
_entity_poly.pdbx_seq_one_letter_code
_entity_poly.pdbx_strand_id
1 'polypeptide(L)'
;MKNPNNCESSYKKALQKLQTANSCIDYANYGLNSGSMINWVCNEMGSALMWAMEAWLLAHGYSSDFSNWGSMRMQFREYAPETLWLKISNVLSELNFLDVVLLGDPYIDCLPRWPIEKWKSEAYICLSEVKVIISKINEDVISNKP
;
A
#
# COMPACT_ATOMS: atom_id res chain seq x y z
N MET A 1 3.11 12.32 -29.04
CA MET A 1 3.18 10.88 -29.44
C MET A 1 3.86 10.11 -28.32
N LYS A 2 3.22 9.07 -27.76
CA LYS A 2 3.85 8.16 -26.78
C LYS A 2 4.94 7.35 -27.51
N ASN A 3 6.16 7.32 -26.97
CA ASN A 3 7.27 6.54 -27.54
C ASN A 3 7.10 5.06 -27.12
N PRO A 4 6.93 4.11 -28.05
CA PRO A 4 6.64 2.71 -27.73
C PRO A 4 7.76 2.03 -26.91
N ASN A 5 9.03 2.39 -27.11
CA ASN A 5 10.15 1.85 -26.34
C ASN A 5 10.15 2.31 -24.86
N ASN A 6 9.52 3.45 -24.56
CA ASN A 6 9.35 3.93 -23.19
C ASN A 6 8.18 3.22 -22.49
N CYS A 7 7.21 2.71 -23.26
CA CYS A 7 6.01 2.06 -22.73
C CYS A 7 6.31 0.64 -22.21
N GLU A 8 7.07 -0.16 -22.96
CA GLU A 8 7.44 -1.51 -22.55
C GLU A 8 8.38 -1.52 -21.33
N SER A 9 9.30 -0.55 -21.27
CA SER A 9 10.18 -0.36 -20.11
C SER A 9 9.40 0.02 -18.84
N SER A 10 8.40 0.91 -18.97
CA SER A 10 7.56 1.35 -17.85
C SER A 10 6.65 0.23 -17.35
N TYR A 11 6.07 -0.56 -18.26
CA TYR A 11 5.29 -1.74 -17.92
C TYR A 11 6.11 -2.79 -17.15
N LYS A 12 7.34 -3.08 -17.58
CA LYS A 12 8.22 -4.00 -16.85
C LYS A 12 8.55 -3.50 -15.44
N LYS A 13 8.78 -2.19 -15.28
CA LYS A 13 8.98 -1.58 -13.96
C LYS A 13 7.73 -1.71 -13.10
N ALA A 14 6.53 -1.48 -13.66
CA ALA A 14 5.27 -1.66 -12.94
C ALA A 14 5.14 -3.08 -12.36
N LEU A 15 5.46 -4.11 -13.14
CA LEU A 15 5.44 -5.50 -12.66
C LEU A 15 6.44 -5.74 -11.51
N GLN A 16 7.64 -5.14 -11.58
CA GLN A 16 8.61 -5.23 -10.48
C GLN A 16 8.06 -4.57 -9.21
N LYS A 17 7.35 -3.44 -9.33
CA LYS A 17 6.74 -2.78 -8.17
C LYS A 17 5.62 -3.59 -7.55
N LEU A 18 4.81 -4.27 -8.36
CA LEU A 18 3.82 -5.23 -7.85
C LEU A 18 4.47 -6.43 -7.15
N GLN A 19 5.60 -6.91 -7.65
CA GLN A 19 6.36 -7.95 -6.95
C GLN A 19 6.84 -7.47 -5.58
N THR A 20 7.40 -6.26 -5.49
CA THR A 20 7.81 -5.67 -4.22
C THR A 20 6.62 -5.46 -3.27
N ALA A 21 5.47 -5.01 -3.79
CA ALA A 21 4.24 -4.87 -3.01
C ALA A 21 3.83 -6.20 -2.37
N ASN A 22 3.86 -7.29 -3.14
CA ASN A 22 3.54 -8.62 -2.62
C ASN A 22 4.55 -9.12 -1.57
N SER A 23 5.85 -8.83 -1.74
CA SER A 23 6.84 -9.15 -0.70
C SER A 23 6.54 -8.44 0.62
N CYS A 24 6.12 -7.18 0.59
CA CYS A 24 5.67 -6.47 1.79
C CYS A 24 4.43 -7.12 2.43
N ILE A 25 3.46 -7.59 1.64
CA ILE A 25 2.31 -8.36 2.16
C ILE A 25 2.79 -9.63 2.88
N ASP A 26 3.75 -10.35 2.30
CA ASP A 26 4.29 -11.58 2.90
C ASP A 26 4.98 -11.30 4.23
N TYR A 27 5.74 -10.19 4.34
CA TYR A 27 6.34 -9.76 5.61
C TYR A 27 5.29 -9.36 6.65
N ALA A 28 4.28 -8.58 6.28
CA ALA A 28 3.19 -8.23 7.20
C ALA A 28 2.45 -9.48 7.70
N ASN A 29 2.16 -10.42 6.78
CA ASN A 29 1.51 -11.68 7.10
C ASN A 29 2.37 -12.55 8.02
N TYR A 30 3.69 -12.62 7.79
CA TYR A 30 4.62 -13.31 8.68
C TYR A 30 4.65 -12.69 10.08
N GLY A 31 4.69 -11.35 10.17
CA GLY A 31 4.69 -10.66 11.46
C GLY A 31 3.43 -10.92 12.28
N LEU A 32 2.27 -10.90 11.63
CA LEU A 32 0.99 -11.21 12.28
C LEU A 32 0.88 -12.67 12.77
N ASN A 33 1.37 -13.63 11.97
CA ASN A 33 1.29 -15.06 12.31
C ASN A 33 2.31 -15.46 13.38
N SER A 34 3.54 -14.94 13.29
CA SER A 34 4.62 -15.30 14.21
C SER A 34 4.63 -14.48 15.50
N GLY A 35 3.98 -13.31 15.50
CA GLY A 35 4.09 -12.32 16.57
C GLY A 35 5.45 -11.59 16.61
N SER A 36 6.38 -11.94 15.72
CA SER A 36 7.68 -11.27 15.58
C SER A 36 7.51 -9.99 14.77
N MET A 37 8.26 -8.94 15.09
CA MET A 37 8.25 -7.69 14.32
C MET A 37 6.85 -7.06 14.19
N ILE A 38 5.99 -7.25 15.19
CA ILE A 38 4.59 -6.81 15.15
C ILE A 38 4.46 -5.29 14.93
N ASN A 39 5.43 -4.52 15.42
CA ASN A 39 5.54 -3.07 15.25
C ASN A 39 5.85 -2.64 13.81
N TRP A 40 6.19 -3.56 12.91
CA TRP A 40 6.47 -3.27 11.50
C TRP A 40 5.30 -3.63 10.58
N VAL A 41 4.29 -4.34 11.07
CA VAL A 41 3.19 -4.88 10.27
C VAL A 41 2.44 -3.79 9.49
N CYS A 42 2.05 -2.69 10.15
CA CYS A 42 1.35 -1.59 9.46
C CYS A 42 2.25 -0.88 8.45
N ASN A 43 3.54 -0.72 8.76
CA ASN A 43 4.52 -0.13 7.85
C ASN A 43 4.68 -0.99 6.58
N GLU A 44 4.77 -2.31 6.72
CA GLU A 44 4.84 -3.22 5.58
C GLU A 44 3.57 -3.16 4.73
N MET A 45 2.39 -3.18 5.35
CA MET A 45 1.12 -3.01 4.63
C MET A 45 1.03 -1.65 3.92
N GLY A 46 1.45 -0.57 4.57
CA GLY A 46 1.52 0.77 3.99
C GLY A 46 2.48 0.81 2.80
N SER A 47 3.67 0.24 2.95
CA SER A 47 4.68 0.12 1.89
C SER A 47 4.15 -0.68 0.70
N ALA A 48 3.41 -1.77 0.94
CA ALA A 48 2.77 -2.54 -0.12
C ALA A 48 1.83 -1.68 -0.98
N LEU A 49 0.98 -0.86 -0.34
CA LEU A 49 0.10 0.07 -1.04
C LEU A 49 0.90 1.14 -1.81
N MET A 50 2.02 1.63 -1.26
CA MET A 50 2.87 2.61 -1.95
C MET A 50 3.46 2.02 -3.24
N TRP A 51 4.02 0.83 -3.17
CA TRP A 51 4.57 0.15 -4.35
C TRP A 51 3.48 -0.15 -5.39
N ALA A 52 2.28 -0.51 -4.95
CA ALA A 52 1.15 -0.75 -5.86
C ALA A 52 0.67 0.54 -6.55
N MET A 53 0.60 1.67 -5.84
CA MET A 53 0.28 2.97 -6.44
C MET A 53 1.32 3.38 -7.50
N GLU A 54 2.60 3.17 -7.22
CA GLU A 54 3.65 3.42 -8.20
C GLU A 54 3.53 2.51 -9.43
N ALA A 55 3.26 1.23 -9.22
CA ALA A 55 3.04 0.28 -10.31
C ALA A 55 1.92 0.75 -11.23
N TRP A 56 0.80 1.18 -10.64
CA TRP A 56 -0.34 1.70 -11.35
C TRP A 56 0.03 2.92 -12.20
N LEU A 57 0.71 3.91 -11.60
CA LEU A 57 1.15 5.13 -12.30
C LEU A 57 2.03 4.78 -13.52
N LEU A 58 3.01 3.91 -13.33
CA LEU A 58 3.93 3.48 -14.39
C LEU A 58 3.20 2.75 -15.52
N ALA A 59 2.26 1.86 -15.20
CA ALA A 59 1.47 1.13 -16.20
C ALA A 59 0.58 2.06 -17.03
N HIS A 60 0.09 3.16 -16.44
CA HIS A 60 -0.71 4.17 -17.13
C HIS A 60 0.12 5.22 -17.87
N GLY A 61 1.46 5.10 -17.84
CA GLY A 61 2.39 5.97 -18.54
C GLY A 61 2.72 7.27 -17.81
N TYR A 62 2.44 7.34 -16.51
CA TYR A 62 2.87 8.45 -15.65
C TYR A 62 4.27 8.16 -15.09
N SER A 63 5.09 9.21 -14.98
CA SER A 63 6.36 9.14 -14.27
C SER A 63 6.08 9.33 -12.79
N SER A 64 6.48 8.39 -11.93
CA SER A 64 6.25 8.52 -10.49
C SER A 64 7.10 9.63 -9.88
N ASP A 65 6.46 10.53 -9.13
CA ASP A 65 7.16 11.53 -8.33
C ASP A 65 7.66 10.92 -7.01
N PHE A 66 8.94 10.61 -6.96
CA PHE A 66 9.61 10.02 -5.82
C PHE A 66 10.28 10.99 -4.87
N SER A 67 10.04 12.30 -5.02
CA SER A 67 10.61 13.29 -4.10
C SER A 67 10.31 12.96 -2.63
N ASN A 68 9.10 12.47 -2.34
CA ASN A 68 8.75 11.76 -1.12
C ASN A 68 7.43 10.97 -1.30
N TRP A 69 7.12 10.14 -0.30
CA TRP A 69 5.90 9.33 -0.24
C TRP A 69 4.60 10.15 -0.27
N GLY A 70 4.60 11.36 0.30
CA GLY A 70 3.46 12.26 0.23
C GLY A 70 3.19 12.76 -1.18
N SER A 71 4.23 13.09 -1.94
CA SER A 71 4.10 13.57 -3.32
C SER A 71 3.52 12.49 -4.24
N MET A 72 4.03 11.26 -4.15
CA MET A 72 3.49 10.15 -4.93
C MET A 72 2.02 9.85 -4.61
N ARG A 73 1.61 9.93 -3.33
CA ARG A 73 0.20 9.79 -2.95
C ARG A 73 -0.68 10.87 -3.57
N MET A 74 -0.21 12.12 -3.58
CA MET A 74 -0.91 13.23 -4.21
C MET A 74 -1.02 13.06 -5.72
N GLN A 75 0.05 12.62 -6.37
CA GLN A 75 0.06 12.31 -7.79
C GLN A 75 -0.91 11.16 -8.12
N PHE A 76 -0.90 10.09 -7.32
CA PHE A 76 -1.82 8.98 -7.49
C PHE A 76 -3.27 9.44 -7.32
N ARG A 77 -3.57 10.27 -6.31
CA ARG A 77 -4.89 10.88 -6.13
C ARG A 77 -5.36 11.69 -7.35
N GLU A 78 -4.45 12.37 -8.03
CA GLU A 78 -4.77 13.20 -9.21
C GLU A 78 -5.18 12.36 -10.42
N TYR A 79 -4.54 11.21 -10.63
CA TYR A 79 -4.69 10.42 -11.86
C TYR A 79 -5.51 9.13 -11.71
N ALA A 80 -5.52 8.51 -10.53
CA ALA A 80 -6.23 7.26 -10.31
C ALA A 80 -7.74 7.47 -10.22
N PRO A 81 -8.55 6.44 -10.51
CA PRO A 81 -9.98 6.48 -10.24
C PRO A 81 -10.25 6.84 -8.76
N GLU A 82 -11.16 7.80 -8.53
CA GLU A 82 -11.47 8.28 -7.18
C GLU A 82 -11.84 7.14 -6.23
N THR A 83 -12.59 6.14 -6.72
CA THR A 83 -12.99 4.98 -5.91
C THR A 83 -11.82 4.11 -5.47
N LEU A 84 -10.74 4.05 -6.25
CA LEU A 84 -9.51 3.34 -5.89
C LEU A 84 -8.70 4.15 -4.87
N TRP A 85 -8.55 5.45 -5.11
CA TRP A 85 -7.91 6.37 -4.17
C TRP A 85 -8.58 6.35 -2.80
N LEU A 86 -9.92 6.48 -2.74
CA LEU A 86 -10.66 6.48 -1.48
C LEU A 86 -10.46 5.18 -0.68
N LYS A 87 -10.44 4.03 -1.35
CA LYS A 87 -10.18 2.74 -0.69
C LYS A 87 -8.78 2.70 -0.09
N ILE A 88 -7.76 3.10 -0.86
CA ILE A 88 -6.38 3.16 -0.35
C ILE A 88 -6.26 4.15 0.81
N SER A 89 -6.87 5.33 0.70
CA SER A 89 -6.83 6.36 1.74
C SER A 89 -7.49 5.89 3.04
N ASN A 90 -8.60 5.17 2.96
CA ASN A 90 -9.27 4.61 4.13
C ASN A 90 -8.38 3.58 4.83
N VAL A 91 -7.84 2.61 4.08
CA VAL A 91 -6.93 1.60 4.64
C VAL A 91 -5.69 2.24 5.25
N LEU A 92 -5.06 3.20 4.57
CA LEU A 92 -3.90 3.93 5.14
C LEU A 92 -4.23 4.65 6.45
N SER A 93 -5.46 5.18 6.58
CA SER A 93 -5.91 5.82 7.81
C SER A 93 -6.09 4.81 8.95
N GLU A 94 -6.64 3.63 8.65
CA GLU A 94 -6.75 2.53 9.60
C GLU A 94 -5.39 2.00 10.03
N LEU A 95 -4.45 1.84 9.10
CA LEU A 95 -3.08 1.44 9.42
C LEU A 95 -2.39 2.44 10.35
N ASN A 96 -2.53 3.73 10.09
CA ASN A 96 -2.01 4.77 10.98
C ASN A 96 -2.65 4.69 12.37
N PHE A 97 -3.97 4.45 12.44
CA PHE A 97 -4.66 4.28 13.71
C PHE A 97 -4.17 3.04 14.47
N LEU A 98 -3.96 1.92 13.79
CA LEU A 98 -3.40 0.70 14.38
C LEU A 98 -1.98 0.90 14.91
N ASP A 99 -1.12 1.64 14.19
CA ASP A 99 0.22 1.99 14.68
C ASP A 99 0.15 2.83 15.96
N VAL A 100 -0.72 3.83 15.98
CA VAL A 100 -0.93 4.68 17.16
C VAL A 100 -1.47 3.88 18.35
N VAL A 101 -2.40 2.95 18.13
CA VAL A 101 -2.92 2.07 19.20
C VAL A 101 -1.84 1.11 19.73
N LEU A 102 -0.94 0.63 18.88
CA LEU A 102 0.11 -0.31 19.26
C LEU A 102 1.29 0.36 19.96
N LEU A 103 1.81 1.43 19.36
CA LEU A 103 3.04 2.10 19.78
C LEU A 103 2.79 3.25 20.76
N GLY A 104 1.55 3.72 20.82
CA GLY A 104 1.16 4.94 21.52
C GLY A 104 1.46 6.18 20.68
N ASP A 105 0.83 7.29 21.06
CA ASP A 105 1.19 8.63 20.59
C ASP A 105 1.67 9.43 21.81
N PRO A 106 2.91 9.95 21.81
CA PRO A 106 3.43 10.72 22.93
C PRO A 106 2.68 12.04 23.18
N TYR A 107 1.80 12.47 22.26
CA TYR A 107 0.99 13.68 22.35
C TYR A 107 -0.47 13.43 22.71
N ILE A 108 -0.90 12.16 22.85
CA ILE A 108 -2.30 11.80 23.12
C ILE A 108 -2.40 10.80 24.28
N ASP A 109 -2.72 11.31 25.47
CA ASP A 109 -2.83 10.50 26.70
C ASP A 109 -4.09 9.61 26.78
N CYS A 110 -5.10 9.84 25.92
CA CYS A 110 -6.41 9.19 26.00
C CYS A 110 -6.65 8.09 24.96
N LEU A 111 -5.59 7.58 24.32
CA LEU A 111 -5.74 6.54 23.29
C LEU A 111 -6.24 5.21 23.89
N PRO A 112 -7.14 4.51 23.18
CA PRO A 112 -7.62 3.22 23.62
C PRO A 112 -6.47 2.21 23.61
N ARG A 113 -6.18 1.59 24.77
CA ARG A 113 -5.25 0.45 24.84
C ARG A 113 -5.99 -0.82 24.51
N TRP A 114 -5.77 -1.35 23.33
CA TRP A 114 -6.35 -2.63 22.93
C TRP A 114 -5.51 -3.81 23.44
N PRO A 115 -6.15 -4.90 23.87
CA PRO A 115 -5.47 -6.18 23.99
C PRO A 115 -4.84 -6.55 22.64
N ILE A 116 -3.64 -7.15 22.67
CA ILE A 116 -2.89 -7.47 21.45
C ILE A 116 -3.67 -8.35 20.46
N GLU A 117 -4.51 -9.25 20.95
CA GLU A 117 -5.35 -10.11 20.10
C GLU A 117 -6.44 -9.34 19.37
N LYS A 118 -6.98 -8.27 19.99
CA LYS A 118 -7.89 -7.36 19.31
C LYS A 118 -7.14 -6.60 18.21
N TRP A 119 -5.96 -6.06 18.53
CA TRP A 119 -5.15 -5.36 17.55
C TRP A 119 -4.80 -6.26 16.36
N LYS A 120 -4.39 -7.52 16.59
CA LYS A 120 -4.09 -8.48 15.53
C LYS A 120 -5.31 -8.76 14.66
N SER A 121 -6.49 -8.93 15.27
CA SER A 121 -7.73 -9.15 14.53
C SER A 121 -8.02 -8.02 13.54
N GLU A 122 -7.88 -6.77 13.99
CA GLU A 122 -8.09 -5.59 13.13
C GLU A 122 -6.98 -5.46 12.07
N ALA A 123 -5.73 -5.74 12.43
CA ALA A 123 -4.63 -5.77 11.47
C ALA A 123 -4.81 -6.86 10.39
N TYR A 124 -5.40 -8.01 10.71
CA TYR A 124 -5.76 -9.04 9.73
C TYR A 124 -6.87 -8.58 8.76
N ILE A 125 -7.83 -7.79 9.25
CA ILE A 125 -8.87 -7.18 8.40
C ILE A 125 -8.19 -6.23 7.41
N CYS A 126 -7.37 -5.29 7.89
CA CYS A 126 -6.64 -4.38 7.00
C CYS A 126 -5.74 -5.15 6.00
N LEU A 127 -5.06 -6.22 6.44
CA LEU A 127 -4.24 -7.05 5.54
C LEU A 127 -5.07 -7.68 4.41
N SER A 128 -6.28 -8.15 4.72
CA SER A 128 -7.21 -8.68 3.73
C SER A 128 -7.61 -7.61 2.71
N GLU A 129 -7.91 -6.40 3.18
CA GLU A 129 -8.25 -5.28 2.30
C GLU A 129 -7.09 -4.84 1.42
N VAL A 130 -5.88 -4.75 1.97
CA VAL A 130 -4.64 -4.48 1.23
C VAL A 130 -4.44 -5.51 0.11
N LYS A 131 -4.61 -6.80 0.41
CA LYS A 131 -4.53 -7.87 -0.59
C LYS A 131 -5.56 -7.69 -1.71
N VAL A 132 -6.81 -7.35 -1.37
CA VAL A 132 -7.87 -7.10 -2.37
C VAL A 132 -7.54 -5.89 -3.25
N ILE A 133 -7.05 -4.80 -2.66
CA ILE A 133 -6.63 -3.60 -3.41
C ILE A 133 -5.49 -3.94 -4.38
N ILE A 134 -4.45 -4.63 -3.89
CA ILE A 134 -3.29 -4.98 -4.70
C ILE A 134 -3.66 -5.96 -5.82
N SER A 135 -4.57 -6.92 -5.58
CA SER A 135 -5.10 -7.78 -6.64
C SER A 135 -5.77 -6.97 -7.76
N LYS A 136 -6.61 -5.99 -7.40
CA LYS A 136 -7.29 -5.14 -8.37
C LYS A 136 -6.33 -4.27 -9.17
N ILE A 137 -5.34 -3.69 -8.50
CA ILE A 137 -4.28 -2.93 -9.18
C ILE A 137 -3.50 -3.85 -10.13
N ASN A 138 -3.18 -5.08 -9.71
CA ASN A 138 -2.48 -6.04 -10.55
C ASN A 138 -3.29 -6.42 -11.80
N GLU A 139 -4.59 -6.72 -11.65
CA GLU A 139 -5.50 -6.99 -12.76
C GLU A 139 -5.55 -5.83 -13.77
N ASP A 140 -5.65 -4.61 -13.26
CA ASP A 140 -5.69 -3.39 -14.06
C ASP A 140 -4.33 -3.12 -14.76
N VAL A 141 -3.21 -3.28 -14.06
CA VAL A 141 -1.87 -3.18 -14.64
C VAL A 141 -1.69 -4.20 -15.76
N ILE A 142 -2.05 -5.47 -15.55
CA ILE A 142 -1.96 -6.52 -16.57
C ILE A 142 -2.84 -6.19 -17.79
N SER A 143 -4.04 -5.62 -17.56
CA SER A 143 -4.95 -5.21 -18.62
C SER A 143 -4.42 -4.03 -19.45
N ASN A 144 -3.50 -3.24 -18.89
CA ASN A 144 -2.81 -2.12 -19.54
C ASN A 144 -1.48 -2.51 -20.19
N LYS A 145 -1.26 -3.80 -20.49
CA LYS A 145 -0.08 -4.25 -21.25
C LYS A 145 -0.04 -3.54 -22.62
N PRO A 146 1.11 -2.94 -23.00
CA PRO A 146 1.26 -2.23 -24.28
C PRO A 146 1.18 -3.16 -25.50
#